data_AF-A0A674J2L0-F1
#
_entry.id   AF-A0A674J2L0-F1
#
_cell.length_a   1.000
_cell.length_b   1.000
_cell.length_c   1.000
_cell.angle_alpha   90.00
_cell.angle_beta   90.00
_cell.angle_gamma   90.00
#
_symmetry.space_group_name_H-M   'P 1'
#
loop_
_entity.id
_entity.type
_entity.pdbx_description
1 polymer ?
#
loop_
_entity_poly.entity_id
_entity_poly.type
_entity_poly.pdbx_seq_one_letter_code
_entity_poly.pdbx_strand_id
1 'polypeptide(L)'
;MPRSGAFIPLLLLFLLPGVSSYCYTGKAEVCDENMASVPAHNLVGEGIDITTLEWTGAFLVDTSLWRGPNGTCSLCRNPLQEGQVQRLPLAVVDWRVHSWCNRALSSSVEESAVDVARAIASDVKNNWKLGLRLPDESPVLALAGSQSRLAGFAYQKELHDKYMFIRHEVSCVYYR
;
A
#
# COMPACT_ATOMS: atom_id res chain seq x y z
N MET A 1 56.69 17.54 -4.46
CA MET A 1 55.77 16.39 -4.61
C MET A 1 54.88 16.29 -3.38
N PRO A 2 53.58 16.60 -3.45
CA PRO A 2 52.60 16.05 -2.51
C PRO A 2 51.89 14.86 -3.15
N ARG A 3 51.87 13.75 -2.43
CA ARG A 3 51.22 12.50 -2.84
C ARG A 3 49.70 12.67 -2.82
N SER A 4 49.07 12.58 -3.99
CA SER A 4 47.65 12.21 -4.09
C SER A 4 47.51 10.79 -3.59
N GLY A 5 46.79 10.60 -2.49
CA GLY A 5 46.63 9.31 -1.83
C GLY A 5 45.20 9.10 -1.36
N ALA A 6 44.41 8.46 -2.21
CA ALA A 6 43.27 7.60 -1.87
C ALA A 6 42.18 8.15 -0.93
N PHE A 7 41.25 8.93 -1.48
CA PHE A 7 39.91 9.16 -0.89
C PHE A 7 38.80 8.39 -1.64
N ILE A 8 39.11 7.21 -2.21
CA ILE A 8 38.17 6.44 -3.05
C ILE A 8 37.94 4.99 -2.55
N PRO A 9 37.65 4.72 -1.25
CA PRO A 9 36.98 3.47 -0.91
C PRO A 9 35.55 3.69 -0.37
N LEU A 10 35.16 4.91 0.03
CA LEU A 10 33.86 5.15 0.66
C LEU A 10 32.71 5.33 -0.33
N LEU A 11 33.00 5.68 -1.59
CA LEU A 11 31.97 5.95 -2.61
C LEU A 11 31.33 4.67 -3.20
N LEU A 12 31.97 3.50 -3.03
CA LEU A 12 31.50 2.21 -3.59
C LEU A 12 30.38 1.56 -2.76
N LEU A 13 30.17 1.97 -1.50
CA LEU A 13 29.08 1.48 -0.66
C LEU A 13 27.70 2.05 -1.06
N PHE A 14 27.67 3.17 -1.79
CA PHE A 14 26.43 3.78 -2.28
C PHE A 14 25.92 3.17 -3.60
N LEU A 15 26.68 2.25 -4.21
CA LEU A 15 26.36 1.62 -5.50
C LEU A 15 25.75 0.21 -5.35
N LEU A 16 25.54 -0.28 -4.13
CA LEU A 16 24.84 -1.55 -3.90
C LEU A 16 23.32 -1.31 -4.02
N PRO A 17 22.66 -1.84 -5.06
CA PRO A 17 21.22 -1.68 -5.22
C PRO A 17 20.52 -2.53 -4.15
N GLY A 18 19.58 -1.93 -3.43
CA GLY A 18 18.37 -2.64 -2.99
C GLY A 18 18.50 -3.66 -1.86
N VAL A 19 19.52 -3.61 -1.00
CA VAL A 19 19.40 -4.33 0.28
C VAL A 19 18.46 -3.51 1.15
N SER A 20 17.19 -3.94 1.28
CA SER A 20 16.30 -3.40 2.32
C SER A 20 17.07 -3.48 3.64
N SER A 21 17.33 -2.34 4.28
CA SER A 21 18.10 -2.30 5.53
C SER A 21 17.46 -3.11 6.65
N TYR A 22 16.21 -3.53 6.46
CA TYR A 22 15.44 -4.30 7.42
C TYR A 22 15.38 -5.79 7.10
N CYS A 23 15.60 -6.23 5.86
CA CYS A 23 15.34 -7.60 5.44
C CYS A 23 16.61 -8.35 5.00
N TYR A 24 16.65 -9.64 5.28
CA TYR A 24 17.75 -10.53 4.93
C TYR A 24 17.24 -11.95 4.66
N THR A 25 18.06 -12.75 3.99
CA THR A 25 17.75 -14.16 3.73
C THR A 25 18.12 -15.01 4.94
N GLY A 26 17.11 -15.62 5.58
CA GLY A 26 17.28 -16.61 6.63
C GLY A 26 17.67 -17.98 6.10
N LYS A 27 18.46 -18.73 6.89
CA LYS A 27 18.72 -20.15 6.66
C LYS A 27 17.53 -20.99 7.10
N ALA A 28 17.45 -22.23 6.60
CA ALA A 28 16.33 -23.13 6.83
C ALA A 28 16.00 -23.29 8.32
N GLU A 29 17.00 -23.39 9.19
CA GLU A 29 16.80 -23.63 10.63
C GLU A 29 16.03 -22.49 11.29
N VAL A 30 16.40 -21.24 10.98
CA VAL A 30 15.71 -20.05 11.50
C VAL A 30 14.32 -19.93 10.88
N CYS A 31 14.20 -20.27 9.59
CA CYS A 31 12.93 -20.20 8.88
C CYS A 31 11.85 -21.13 9.45
N ASP A 32 12.24 -22.17 10.20
CA ASP A 32 11.33 -23.12 10.85
C ASP A 32 10.82 -22.65 12.21
N GLU A 33 11.43 -21.61 12.80
CA GLU A 33 10.99 -21.05 14.08
C GLU A 33 9.60 -20.42 13.96
N ASN A 34 8.81 -20.45 15.04
CA ASN A 34 7.51 -19.79 15.02
C ASN A 34 7.69 -18.26 15.03
N MET A 35 7.26 -17.59 13.96
CA MET A 35 7.34 -16.14 13.83
C MET A 35 6.17 -15.61 13.01
N ALA A 36 5.74 -14.40 13.36
CA ALA A 36 4.68 -13.70 12.64
C ALA A 36 5.16 -13.24 11.25
N SER A 37 4.23 -13.09 10.32
CA SER A 37 4.48 -12.39 9.07
C SER A 37 4.46 -10.87 9.28
N VAL A 38 5.05 -10.12 8.35
CA VAL A 38 4.98 -8.65 8.37
C VAL A 38 3.53 -8.15 8.36
N PRO A 39 3.23 -6.98 8.95
CA PRO A 39 1.88 -6.43 8.97
C PRO A 39 1.29 -6.28 7.58
N ALA A 40 -0.01 -6.57 7.44
CA ALA A 40 -0.77 -6.45 6.19
C ALA A 40 -0.24 -7.27 5.00
N HIS A 41 0.66 -8.26 5.23
CA HIS A 41 1.19 -9.12 4.17
C HIS A 41 0.09 -9.81 3.34
N ASN A 42 -1.06 -10.10 3.95
CA ASN A 42 -2.19 -10.77 3.32
C ASN A 42 -3.07 -9.83 2.49
N LEU A 43 -2.93 -8.51 2.60
CA LEU A 43 -3.65 -7.56 1.74
C LEU A 43 -3.01 -7.48 0.34
N VAL A 44 -1.75 -7.91 0.22
CA VAL A 44 -1.03 -7.91 -1.05
C VAL A 44 -1.62 -8.98 -1.95
N GLY A 45 -2.18 -8.56 -3.08
CA GLY A 45 -2.78 -9.47 -4.05
C GLY A 45 -4.21 -9.90 -3.72
N GLU A 46 -4.81 -9.40 -2.65
CA GLU A 46 -6.27 -9.43 -2.49
C GLU A 46 -6.91 -8.50 -3.52
N GLY A 47 -7.92 -8.98 -4.23
CA GLY A 47 -8.63 -8.20 -5.23
C GLY A 47 -9.48 -7.11 -4.58
N ILE A 48 -9.62 -5.97 -5.27
CA ILE A 48 -10.49 -4.86 -4.88
C ILE A 48 -11.53 -4.67 -5.98
N ASP A 49 -12.80 -4.58 -5.62
CA ASP A 49 -13.84 -4.11 -6.54
C ASP A 49 -13.75 -2.58 -6.62
N ILE A 50 -13.37 -2.07 -7.79
CA ILE A 50 -13.15 -0.64 -7.99
C ILE A 50 -14.42 0.21 -7.79
N THR A 51 -15.60 -0.38 -7.99
CA THR A 51 -16.89 0.34 -7.90
C THR A 51 -17.33 0.52 -6.45
N THR A 52 -17.08 -0.46 -5.58
CA THR A 52 -17.40 -0.40 -4.16
C THR A 52 -16.24 0.09 -3.30
N LEU A 53 -15.00 -0.04 -3.81
CA LEU A 53 -13.72 0.12 -3.11
C LEU A 53 -13.55 -0.85 -1.93
N GLU A 54 -14.27 -1.98 -1.96
CA GLU A 54 -14.17 -3.04 -0.96
C GLU A 54 -13.26 -4.17 -1.44
N TRP A 55 -12.65 -4.85 -0.48
CA TRP A 55 -11.92 -6.09 -0.73
C TRP A 55 -12.87 -7.20 -1.18
N THR A 56 -12.46 -7.95 -2.19
CA THR A 56 -13.26 -9.03 -2.76
C THR A 56 -13.18 -10.33 -1.97
N GLY A 57 -12.21 -10.48 -1.06
CA GLY A 57 -11.87 -11.75 -0.42
C GLY A 57 -11.25 -12.79 -1.36
N ALA A 58 -11.02 -12.44 -2.63
CA ALA A 58 -10.36 -13.28 -3.61
C ALA A 58 -8.88 -12.87 -3.73
N PHE A 59 -7.98 -13.85 -3.67
CA PHE A 59 -6.54 -13.63 -3.69
C PHE A 59 -5.96 -14.08 -5.02
N LEU A 60 -5.33 -13.15 -5.74
CA LEU A 60 -4.61 -13.40 -6.99
C LEU A 60 -3.16 -13.83 -6.75
N VAL A 61 -2.63 -13.56 -5.56
CA VAL A 61 -1.26 -13.85 -5.16
C VAL A 61 -1.30 -14.69 -3.89
N ASP A 62 -0.59 -15.81 -3.88
CA ASP A 62 -0.48 -16.65 -2.70
C ASP A 62 0.56 -16.08 -1.73
N THR A 63 0.08 -15.33 -0.74
CA THR A 63 0.93 -14.75 0.32
C THR A 63 1.15 -15.71 1.50
N SER A 64 0.63 -16.94 1.44
CA SER A 64 0.88 -17.96 2.46
C SER A 64 2.25 -18.64 2.25
N LEU A 65 2.81 -18.55 1.03
CA LEU A 65 4.11 -19.10 0.70
C LEU A 65 5.23 -18.15 1.15
N TRP A 66 6.08 -18.62 2.05
CA TRP A 66 7.22 -17.87 2.60
C TRP A 66 8.55 -18.62 2.49
N ARG A 67 8.51 -19.94 2.25
CA ARG A 67 9.71 -20.79 2.15
C ARG A 67 10.10 -20.97 0.68
N GLY A 68 11.32 -20.55 0.35
CA GLY A 68 11.92 -20.77 -0.95
C GLY A 68 12.31 -22.22 -1.21
N PRO A 69 12.68 -22.58 -2.45
CA PRO A 69 12.97 -23.95 -2.87
C PRO A 69 14.14 -24.59 -2.10
N ASN A 70 15.09 -23.78 -1.62
CA ASN A 70 16.26 -24.25 -0.86
C ASN A 70 16.02 -24.27 0.66
N GLY A 71 14.76 -24.15 1.11
CA GLY A 71 14.41 -24.06 2.53
C GLY A 71 14.65 -22.68 3.17
N THR A 72 15.29 -21.75 2.45
CA THR A 72 15.51 -20.38 2.90
C THR A 72 14.22 -19.56 2.89
N CYS A 73 14.20 -18.43 3.59
CA CYS A 73 13.07 -17.51 3.63
C CYS A 73 13.56 -16.07 3.74
N SER A 74 12.70 -15.10 3.42
CA SER A 74 12.97 -13.68 3.63
C SER A 74 12.48 -13.27 5.02
N LEU A 75 13.39 -12.74 5.83
CA LEU A 75 13.12 -12.28 7.19
C LEU A 75 13.34 -10.78 7.28
N CYS A 76 12.46 -10.07 7.95
CA CYS A 76 12.52 -8.63 8.12
C CYS A 76 12.47 -8.27 9.61
N ARG A 77 13.37 -7.37 10.04
CA ARG A 77 13.37 -6.83 11.40
C ARG A 77 12.51 -5.58 11.45
N ASN A 78 11.46 -5.60 12.26
CA ASN A 78 10.48 -4.52 12.34
C ASN A 78 10.74 -3.57 13.53
N PRO A 79 11.38 -2.41 13.33
CA PRO A 79 11.62 -1.44 14.41
C PRO A 79 10.34 -0.83 15.00
N LEU A 80 9.20 -0.87 14.29
CA LEU A 80 7.91 -0.38 14.82
C LEU A 80 7.25 -1.39 15.79
N GLN A 81 7.77 -2.60 15.89
CA GLN A 81 7.33 -3.66 16.80
C GLN A 81 8.53 -4.22 17.56
N GLU A 82 9.23 -3.33 18.27
CA GLU A 82 10.35 -3.68 19.18
C GLU A 82 11.51 -4.44 18.52
N GLY A 83 11.65 -4.33 17.20
CA GLY A 83 12.68 -5.02 16.44
C GLY A 83 12.43 -6.53 16.29
N GLN A 84 11.17 -6.98 16.39
CA GLN A 84 10.78 -8.36 16.10
C GLN A 84 11.19 -8.79 14.69
N VAL A 85 11.63 -10.04 14.57
CA VAL A 85 11.93 -10.68 13.28
C VAL A 85 10.64 -11.30 12.75
N GLN A 86 10.29 -10.98 11.51
CA GLN A 86 9.03 -11.34 10.87
C GLN A 86 9.27 -11.93 9.48
N ARG A 87 8.41 -12.87 9.07
CA ARG A 87 8.44 -13.46 7.72
C ARG A 87 7.89 -12.49 6.69
N LEU A 88 8.58 -12.43 5.55
CA LEU A 88 8.08 -11.80 4.35
C LEU A 88 7.64 -12.90 3.36
N PRO A 89 6.39 -12.89 2.84
CA PRO A 89 5.98 -13.82 1.81
C PRO A 89 6.84 -13.71 0.54
N LEU A 90 6.98 -14.82 -0.19
CA LEU A 90 7.83 -14.88 -1.38
C LEU A 90 7.43 -13.88 -2.48
N ALA A 91 6.12 -13.66 -2.62
CA ALA A 91 5.59 -12.76 -3.63
C ALA A 91 5.69 -11.27 -3.25
N VAL A 92 6.07 -10.96 -2.01
CA VAL A 92 6.23 -9.59 -1.53
C VAL A 92 7.70 -9.20 -1.59
N VAL A 93 7.97 -8.07 -2.24
CA VAL A 93 9.31 -7.49 -2.39
C VAL A 93 9.34 -6.09 -1.79
N ASP A 94 10.54 -5.57 -1.57
CA ASP A 94 10.79 -4.17 -1.15
C ASP A 94 10.12 -3.71 0.15
N TRP A 95 9.71 -4.65 1.02
CA TRP A 95 9.16 -4.31 2.33
C TRP A 95 10.13 -3.44 3.11
N ARG A 96 9.63 -2.31 3.58
CA ARG A 96 10.38 -1.38 4.42
C ARG A 96 9.48 -0.62 5.37
N VAL A 97 10.06 -0.25 6.49
CA VAL A 97 9.43 0.71 7.39
C VAL A 97 9.47 2.09 6.75
N HIS A 98 8.30 2.71 6.66
CA HIS A 98 8.11 4.07 6.19
C HIS A 98 7.14 4.79 7.13
N SER A 99 7.62 5.15 8.33
CA SER A 99 6.82 5.84 9.34
C SER A 99 6.69 7.33 9.01
N TRP A 100 5.64 7.68 8.28
CA TRP A 100 5.28 9.05 7.95
C TRP A 100 3.83 9.28 8.34
N CYS A 101 3.57 10.27 9.19
CA CYS A 101 2.20 10.70 9.46
C CYS A 101 2.04 12.19 9.22
N ASN A 102 1.12 12.54 8.32
CA ASN A 102 0.72 13.91 8.12
C ASN A 102 -0.23 14.31 9.25
N ARG A 103 0.24 15.18 10.14
CA ARG A 103 -0.56 15.73 11.23
C ARG A 103 -1.49 16.86 10.79
N ALA A 104 -1.39 17.31 9.54
CA ALA A 104 -2.33 18.28 8.99
C ALA A 104 -3.64 17.59 8.60
N LEU A 105 -4.76 18.24 8.96
CA LEU A 105 -6.08 17.82 8.53
C LEU A 105 -6.27 18.22 7.06
N SER A 106 -6.43 17.23 6.18
CA SER A 106 -6.94 17.47 4.84
C SER A 106 -8.46 17.64 4.91
N SER A 107 -8.98 18.66 4.23
CA SER A 107 -10.41 18.94 4.17
C SER A 107 -10.83 19.21 2.74
N SER A 108 -11.92 18.59 2.31
CA SER A 108 -12.58 18.86 1.04
C SER A 108 -14.08 18.99 1.23
N VAL A 109 -14.73 19.65 0.26
CA VAL A 109 -16.17 19.76 0.16
C VAL A 109 -16.58 19.13 -1.15
N GLU A 110 -17.51 18.19 -1.10
CA GLU A 110 -18.05 17.47 -2.23
C GLU A 110 -19.50 17.93 -2.43
N GLU A 111 -19.80 18.47 -3.61
CA GLU A 111 -21.10 19.07 -3.91
C GLU A 111 -22.12 18.03 -4.38
N SER A 112 -21.66 16.82 -4.70
CA SER A 112 -22.52 15.74 -5.13
C SER A 112 -22.08 14.34 -4.70
N ALA A 113 -22.96 13.35 -4.81
CA ALA A 113 -22.63 11.94 -4.61
C ALA A 113 -21.58 11.44 -5.60
N VAL A 114 -21.57 11.98 -6.83
CA VAL A 114 -20.55 11.69 -7.83
C VAL A 114 -19.19 12.25 -7.39
N ASP A 115 -19.16 13.43 -6.78
CA ASP A 115 -17.93 14.02 -6.23
C ASP A 115 -17.44 13.26 -5.00
N VAL A 116 -18.35 12.77 -4.15
CA VAL A 116 -18.01 11.86 -3.04
C VAL A 116 -17.37 10.59 -3.58
N ALA A 117 -17.95 9.95 -4.61
CA ALA A 117 -17.39 8.76 -5.24
C ALA A 117 -15.98 9.00 -5.80
N ARG A 118 -15.75 10.14 -6.46
CA ARG A 118 -14.44 10.51 -7.00
C ARG A 118 -13.42 10.81 -5.89
N ALA A 119 -13.85 11.49 -4.83
CA ALA A 119 -13.00 11.83 -3.70
C ALA A 119 -12.45 10.56 -3.05
N ILE A 120 -13.31 9.58 -2.73
CA ILE A 120 -12.87 8.31 -2.12
C ILE A 120 -12.04 7.45 -3.09
N ALA A 121 -12.35 7.48 -4.39
CA ALA A 121 -11.58 6.76 -5.40
C ALA A 121 -10.17 7.32 -5.58
N SER A 122 -9.90 8.56 -5.14
CA SER A 122 -8.57 9.18 -5.26
C SER A 122 -7.48 8.45 -4.46
N ASP A 123 -7.84 7.54 -3.56
CA ASP A 123 -6.90 6.68 -2.84
C ASP A 123 -6.29 5.58 -3.72
N VAL A 124 -6.92 5.26 -4.85
CA VAL A 124 -6.37 4.37 -5.88
C VAL A 124 -5.34 5.14 -6.71
N LYS A 125 -4.04 4.91 -6.44
CA LYS A 125 -2.94 5.70 -7.02
C LYS A 125 -2.44 5.22 -8.39
N ASN A 126 -2.83 4.03 -8.84
CA ASN A 126 -2.43 3.52 -10.15
C ASN A 126 -3.42 3.93 -11.27
N ASN A 127 -3.03 3.72 -12.52
CA ASN A 127 -3.95 3.86 -13.65
C ASN A 127 -4.77 2.58 -13.84
N TRP A 128 -5.71 2.31 -12.93
CA TRP A 128 -6.55 1.12 -12.96
C TRP A 128 -7.41 0.99 -14.22
N LYS A 129 -7.62 2.09 -14.97
CA LYS A 129 -8.36 2.10 -16.25
C LYS A 129 -7.53 1.58 -17.42
N LEU A 130 -6.20 1.46 -17.28
CA LEU A 130 -5.31 1.10 -18.37
C LEU A 130 -5.68 -0.27 -18.95
N GLY A 131 -5.85 -0.33 -20.28
CA GLY A 131 -6.20 -1.57 -20.99
C GLY A 131 -7.69 -1.93 -20.93
N LEU A 132 -8.51 -1.17 -20.20
CA LEU A 132 -9.96 -1.35 -20.13
C LEU A 132 -10.66 -0.42 -21.12
N ARG A 133 -11.71 -0.90 -21.79
CA ARG A 133 -12.57 -0.09 -22.65
C ARG A 133 -13.72 0.49 -21.83
N LEU A 134 -13.40 1.50 -21.02
CA LEU A 134 -14.36 2.18 -20.14
C LEU A 134 -14.80 3.51 -20.75
N PRO A 135 -16.02 3.99 -20.43
CA PRO A 135 -16.42 5.35 -20.78
C PRO A 135 -15.59 6.36 -19.98
N ASP A 136 -15.48 7.58 -20.52
CA ASP A 136 -14.85 8.67 -19.80
C ASP A 136 -15.72 9.11 -18.61
N GLU A 137 -15.07 9.43 -17.50
CA GLU A 137 -15.75 10.04 -16.36
C GLU A 137 -16.16 11.47 -16.70
N SER A 138 -17.27 11.91 -16.10
CA SER A 138 -17.83 13.24 -16.30
C SER A 138 -18.33 13.81 -14.98
N PRO A 139 -18.77 15.08 -14.91
CA PRO A 139 -19.36 15.63 -13.68
C PRO A 139 -20.55 14.83 -13.13
N VAL A 140 -21.24 14.06 -13.99
CA VAL A 140 -22.40 13.23 -13.60
C VAL A 140 -22.08 11.73 -13.56
N LEU A 141 -20.84 11.33 -13.86
CA LEU A 141 -20.42 9.93 -13.93
C LEU A 141 -19.07 9.74 -13.23
N ALA A 142 -19.09 9.01 -12.13
CA ALA A 142 -17.92 8.38 -11.53
C ALA A 142 -18.00 6.86 -11.75
N LEU A 143 -16.88 6.23 -12.08
CA LEU A 143 -16.81 4.78 -12.23
C LEU A 143 -16.34 4.17 -10.90
N ALA A 144 -15.19 4.62 -10.41
CA ALA A 144 -14.63 4.17 -9.15
C ALA A 144 -15.41 4.75 -7.96
N GLY A 145 -15.64 3.92 -6.94
CA GLY A 145 -16.36 4.33 -5.73
C GLY A 145 -17.87 4.60 -5.91
N SER A 146 -18.40 4.43 -7.13
CA SER A 146 -19.80 4.71 -7.46
C SER A 146 -20.83 3.92 -6.64
N GLN A 147 -20.47 2.71 -6.21
CA GLN A 147 -21.28 1.82 -5.39
C GLN A 147 -20.75 1.71 -3.95
N SER A 148 -19.82 2.56 -3.56
CA SER A 148 -19.31 2.60 -2.19
C SER A 148 -20.41 3.00 -1.20
N ARG A 149 -20.22 2.65 0.07
CA ARG A 149 -21.13 3.06 1.15
C ARG A 149 -21.24 4.58 1.29
N LEU A 150 -20.14 5.30 1.08
CA LEU A 150 -20.09 6.76 1.19
C LEU A 150 -20.82 7.43 0.02
N ALA A 151 -20.60 6.96 -1.21
CA ALA A 151 -21.34 7.45 -2.38
C ALA A 151 -22.84 7.11 -2.26
N GLY A 152 -23.18 5.91 -1.81
CA GLY A 152 -24.57 5.51 -1.54
C GLY A 152 -25.23 6.39 -0.48
N PHE A 153 -24.54 6.69 0.62
CA PHE A 153 -25.01 7.64 1.63
C PHE A 153 -25.27 9.03 1.04
N ALA A 154 -24.31 9.56 0.28
CA ALA A 154 -24.44 10.87 -0.35
C ALA A 154 -25.62 10.92 -1.32
N TYR A 155 -25.76 9.90 -2.16
CA TYR A 155 -26.87 9.77 -3.10
C TYR A 155 -28.21 9.74 -2.39
N GLN A 156 -28.34 8.97 -1.30
CA GLN A 156 -29.56 8.96 -0.50
C GLN A 156 -29.88 10.35 0.06
N LYS A 157 -28.89 11.15 0.46
CA LYS A 157 -29.12 12.52 0.95
C LYS A 157 -29.57 13.47 -0.15
N GLU A 158 -28.96 13.40 -1.33
CA GLU A 158 -29.34 14.21 -2.49
C GLU A 158 -30.79 13.98 -2.95
N LEU A 159 -31.31 12.76 -2.80
CA LEU A 159 -32.71 12.46 -3.12
C LEU A 159 -33.70 13.22 -2.23
N HIS A 160 -33.28 13.66 -1.05
CA HIS A 160 -34.15 14.33 -0.09
C HIS A 160 -34.07 15.86 -0.19
N ASP A 161 -32.88 16.42 -0.37
CA ASP A 161 -32.66 17.87 -0.48
C ASP A 161 -31.28 18.16 -1.08
N LYS A 162 -30.93 19.44 -1.21
CA LYS A 162 -29.58 19.90 -1.55
C LYS A 162 -28.65 19.75 -0.35
N TYR A 163 -27.65 18.89 -0.49
CA TYR A 163 -26.59 18.69 0.51
C TYR A 163 -25.23 19.06 -0.06
N MET A 164 -24.32 19.40 0.83
CA MET A 164 -22.88 19.37 0.58
C MET A 164 -22.27 18.41 1.60
N PHE A 165 -21.26 17.68 1.17
CA PHE A 165 -20.54 16.73 2.01
C PHE A 165 -19.17 17.32 2.33
N ILE A 166 -18.69 17.06 3.55
CA ILE A 166 -17.39 17.53 4.00
C ILE A 166 -16.58 16.29 4.36
N ARG A 167 -15.46 16.08 3.68
CA ARG A 167 -14.49 15.05 4.02
C ARG A 167 -13.35 15.65 4.81
N HIS A 168 -13.01 14.98 5.91
CA HIS A 168 -11.84 15.26 6.72
C HIS A 168 -10.95 14.02 6.77
N GLU A 169 -9.65 14.17 6.50
CA GLU A 169 -8.71 13.06 6.44
C GLU A 169 -7.39 13.38 7.13
N VAL A 170 -6.88 12.38 7.85
CA VAL A 170 -5.54 12.33 8.42
C VAL A 170 -4.87 11.06 7.91
N SER A 171 -3.68 11.18 7.33
CA SER A 171 -2.98 10.06 6.71
C SER A 171 -1.70 9.72 7.46
N CYS A 172 -1.59 8.48 7.92
CA CYS A 172 -0.36 7.90 8.43
C CYS A 172 -0.01 6.63 7.64
N VAL A 173 1.20 6.59 7.11
CA VAL A 173 1.80 5.43 6.47
C VAL A 173 2.89 4.89 7.39
N TYR A 174 2.98 3.57 7.52
CA TYR A 174 3.96 2.90 8.39
C TYR A 174 4.86 1.92 7.65
N TYR A 175 4.33 1.31 6.59
CA TYR A 175 5.01 0.31 5.77
C TYR A 175 4.81 0.63 4.30
N ARG A 176 5.77 0.24 3.47
CA ARG A 176 5.69 0.27 2.01
C ARG A 176 6.33 -0.97 1.43
#